data_AF-A0A958TN27-F1
#
_entry.id   AF-A0A958TN27-F1
#
_cell.length_a   1.000
_cell.length_b   1.000
_cell.length_c   1.000
_cell.angle_alpha   90.00
_cell.angle_beta   90.00
_cell.angle_gamma   90.00
#
_symmetry.space_group_name_H-M   'P 1'
#
loop_
_entity.id
_entity.type
_entity.pdbx_description
1 polymer ?
#
loop_
_entity_poly.entity_id
_entity_poly.type
_entity_poly.pdbx_seq_one_letter_code
_entity_poly.pdbx_strand_id
1 'polypeptide(L)'
;MGIVTSQSFKNTITTYLGFGIGALNTLFLYTYFISDQYYGLVAFILSSANIMMPLMAFGVHNTIIKFYSTFKTKNSLNSFLTLMLFLPLLLIIPIGLVGSISYEAIGRLLSQKNPIVMGYVWYIYVAAIAMAYFEVFFAWSKTQMLTVFGNLMKEVFHRVGVMLLLFTVYLQWIDVEQFIIGVIVVYIVRMFIMMLYAFSVRLPVFKFNKLENINSILKYSSLIIIAGSIAT
;
A
#
# COMPACT_ATOMS: atom_id res chain seq x y z
N MET A 1 -24.33 -5.45 -18.90
CA MET A 1 -23.35 -6.46 -18.43
C MET A 1 -21.96 -6.34 -19.11
N GLY A 2 -21.84 -5.82 -20.34
CA GLY A 2 -20.54 -5.74 -21.05
C GLY A 2 -19.42 -4.89 -20.43
N ILE A 3 -19.77 -3.83 -19.68
CA ILE A 3 -18.76 -2.97 -19.03
C ILE A 3 -17.99 -3.76 -17.95
N VAL A 4 -18.69 -4.56 -17.14
CA VAL A 4 -18.07 -5.36 -16.07
C VAL A 4 -17.16 -6.44 -16.65
N THR A 5 -17.59 -7.15 -17.70
CA THR A 5 -16.75 -8.15 -18.39
C THR A 5 -15.51 -7.52 -19.01
N SER A 6 -15.63 -6.34 -19.63
CA SER A 6 -14.47 -5.63 -20.20
C SER A 6 -13.47 -5.18 -19.12
N GLN A 7 -13.95 -4.78 -17.94
CA GLN A 7 -13.07 -4.42 -16.82
C GLN A 7 -12.38 -5.64 -16.25
N SER A 8 -13.10 -6.74 -16.01
CA SER A 8 -12.52 -7.99 -15.54
C SER A 8 -11.44 -8.51 -16.49
N PHE A 9 -11.69 -8.49 -17.81
CA PHE A 9 -10.70 -8.90 -18.79
C PHE A 9 -9.42 -8.03 -18.76
N LYS A 10 -9.57 -6.71 -18.70
CA LYS A 10 -8.44 -5.78 -18.56
C LYS A 10 -7.67 -6.01 -17.26
N ASN A 11 -8.38 -6.29 -16.16
CA ASN A 11 -7.77 -6.63 -14.87
C ASN A 11 -6.94 -7.92 -14.98
N THR A 12 -7.50 -8.97 -15.59
CA THR A 12 -6.78 -10.23 -15.82
C THR A 12 -5.50 -10.01 -16.61
N ILE A 13 -5.57 -9.31 -17.75
CA ILE A 13 -4.37 -9.00 -18.55
C ILE A 13 -3.33 -8.26 -17.71
N THR A 14 -3.77 -7.28 -16.93
CA THR A 14 -2.89 -6.48 -16.07
C THR A 14 -2.19 -7.33 -15.03
N THR A 15 -2.89 -8.28 -14.41
CA THR A 15 -2.30 -9.22 -13.44
C THR A 15 -1.28 -10.14 -14.11
N TYR A 16 -1.58 -10.69 -15.29
CA TYR A 16 -0.63 -11.54 -16.03
C TYR A 16 0.63 -10.77 -16.46
N LEU A 17 0.48 -9.53 -16.93
CA LEU A 17 1.61 -8.66 -17.25
C LEU A 17 2.46 -8.36 -16.01
N GLY A 18 1.81 -8.01 -14.90
CA GLY A 18 2.49 -7.81 -13.62
C GLY A 18 3.26 -9.06 -13.21
N PHE A 19 2.64 -10.25 -13.30
CA PHE A 19 3.30 -11.51 -13.04
C PHE A 19 4.55 -11.72 -13.89
N GLY A 20 4.44 -11.55 -15.22
CA GLY A 20 5.58 -11.70 -16.13
C GLY A 20 6.75 -10.77 -15.81
N ILE A 21 6.48 -9.48 -15.56
CA ILE A 21 7.51 -8.50 -15.20
C ILE A 21 8.13 -8.84 -13.84
N GLY A 22 7.32 -9.27 -12.88
CA GLY A 22 7.80 -9.71 -11.56
C GLY A 22 8.71 -10.93 -11.65
N ALA A 23 8.35 -11.91 -12.46
CA ALA A 23 9.16 -13.10 -12.70
C ALA A 23 10.50 -12.72 -13.35
N LEU A 24 10.50 -11.82 -14.34
CA LEU A 24 11.73 -11.30 -14.93
C LEU A 24 12.62 -10.61 -13.89
N ASN A 25 12.04 -9.73 -13.07
CA ASN A 25 12.78 -9.06 -12.00
C ASN A 25 13.43 -10.07 -11.06
N THR A 26 12.67 -11.01 -10.53
CA THR A 26 13.16 -11.98 -9.53
C THR A 26 14.12 -13.01 -10.10
N LEU A 27 13.85 -13.56 -11.28
CA LEU A 27 14.64 -14.68 -11.81
C LEU A 27 15.91 -14.21 -12.54
N PHE A 28 15.89 -13.03 -13.16
CA PHE A 28 16.99 -12.55 -13.99
C PHE A 28 17.63 -11.26 -13.48
N LEU A 29 16.86 -10.20 -13.26
CA LEU A 29 17.46 -8.90 -12.94
C LEU A 29 18.06 -8.89 -11.53
N TYR A 30 17.37 -9.43 -10.54
CA TYR A 30 17.86 -9.44 -9.16
C TYR A 30 19.08 -10.35 -9.00
N THR A 31 19.09 -11.52 -9.65
CA THR A 31 20.18 -12.50 -9.56
C THR A 31 21.45 -12.04 -10.29
N TYR A 32 21.31 -11.23 -11.34
CA TYR A 32 22.45 -10.77 -12.14
C TYR A 32 22.97 -9.39 -11.73
N PHE A 33 22.10 -8.49 -11.26
CA PHE A 33 22.47 -7.10 -10.97
C PHE A 33 22.71 -6.81 -9.49
N ILE A 34 22.24 -7.67 -8.57
CA ILE A 34 22.34 -7.44 -7.12
C ILE A 34 22.80 -8.73 -6.42
N SER A 35 23.56 -8.61 -5.33
CA SER A 35 23.93 -9.76 -4.50
C SER A 35 22.72 -10.30 -3.71
N ASP A 36 22.64 -11.62 -3.56
CA ASP A 36 21.56 -12.35 -2.86
C ASP A 36 21.18 -11.75 -1.49
N GLN A 37 22.16 -11.23 -0.75
CA GLN A 37 21.95 -10.64 0.56
C GLN A 37 21.03 -9.40 0.52
N TYR A 38 21.18 -8.55 -0.50
CA TYR A 38 20.40 -7.33 -0.65
C TYR A 38 19.02 -7.60 -1.25
N TYR A 39 18.91 -8.59 -2.14
CA TYR A 39 17.61 -9.07 -2.60
C TYR A 39 16.78 -9.60 -1.41
N GLY A 40 17.40 -10.42 -0.54
CA GLY A 40 16.78 -10.90 0.68
C GLY A 40 16.36 -9.77 1.63
N LEU A 41 17.17 -8.71 1.74
CA LEU A 41 16.84 -7.53 2.53
C LEU A 41 15.62 -6.77 1.97
N VAL A 42 15.56 -6.52 0.66
CA VAL A 42 14.42 -5.84 0.03
C VAL A 42 13.14 -6.67 0.17
N ALA A 43 13.23 -7.97 -0.09
CA ALA A 43 12.11 -8.89 0.11
C ALA A 43 11.62 -8.85 1.56
N PHE A 44 12.54 -8.89 2.53
CA PHE A 44 12.21 -8.80 3.94
C PHE A 44 11.51 -7.48 4.31
N ILE A 45 12.02 -6.33 3.83
CA ILE A 45 11.44 -5.02 4.07
C ILE A 45 10.00 -4.96 3.53
N LEU A 46 9.81 -5.37 2.26
CA LEU A 46 8.51 -5.32 1.61
C LEU A 46 7.51 -6.31 2.22
N SER A 47 7.93 -7.52 2.59
CA SER A 47 7.06 -8.49 3.26
C SER A 47 6.65 -8.02 4.65
N SER A 48 7.59 -7.46 5.43
CA SER A 48 7.29 -6.89 6.74
C SER A 48 6.33 -5.70 6.63
N ALA A 49 6.51 -4.85 5.62
CA ALA A 49 5.61 -3.74 5.35
C ALA A 49 4.20 -4.21 4.95
N ASN A 50 4.09 -5.29 4.17
CA ASN A 50 2.80 -5.91 3.84
C ASN A 50 2.07 -6.45 5.07
N ILE A 51 2.78 -7.06 6.03
CA ILE A 51 2.17 -7.52 7.30
C ILE A 51 1.69 -6.32 8.13
N MET A 52 2.43 -5.21 8.13
CA MET A 52 2.04 -3.99 8.85
C MET A 52 0.92 -3.20 8.16
N MET A 53 0.77 -3.33 6.84
CA MET A 53 -0.17 -2.55 6.04
C MET A 53 -1.63 -2.64 6.53
N PRO A 54 -2.23 -3.82 6.79
CA PRO A 54 -3.62 -3.92 7.28
C PRO A 54 -3.85 -3.20 8.61
N LEU A 55 -2.86 -3.24 9.49
CA LEU A 55 -2.87 -2.50 10.75
C LEU A 55 -2.90 -0.99 10.45
N MET A 56 -1.94 -0.49 9.66
CA MET A 56 -1.87 0.94 9.29
C MET A 56 -3.12 1.45 8.57
N ALA A 57 -3.73 0.61 7.72
CA ALA A 57 -4.96 0.95 7.00
C ALA A 57 -6.20 0.93 7.90
N PHE A 58 -6.13 0.40 9.12
CA PHE A 58 -7.24 0.24 10.06
C PHE A 58 -8.50 -0.41 9.43
N GLY A 59 -8.32 -1.33 8.47
CA GLY A 59 -9.43 -1.96 7.75
C GLY A 59 -10.25 -1.03 6.85
N VAL A 60 -9.91 0.25 6.75
CA VAL A 60 -10.67 1.32 6.08
C VAL A 60 -11.00 1.00 4.63
N HIS A 61 -10.05 0.43 3.89
CA HIS A 61 -10.24 0.03 2.49
C HIS A 61 -11.48 -0.85 2.25
N ASN A 62 -11.74 -1.83 3.13
CA ASN A 62 -12.92 -2.68 3.05
C ASN A 62 -14.17 -2.00 3.61
N THR A 63 -14.00 -1.17 4.65
CA THR A 63 -15.09 -0.36 5.23
C THR A 63 -15.67 0.61 4.19
N ILE A 64 -14.81 1.25 3.39
CA ILE A 64 -15.22 2.09 2.25
C ILE A 64 -16.12 1.29 1.31
N ILE A 65 -15.66 0.13 0.84
CA ILE A 65 -16.41 -0.67 -0.15
C ILE A 65 -17.77 -1.10 0.40
N LYS A 66 -17.86 -1.51 1.67
CA LYS A 66 -19.10 -1.98 2.27
C LYS A 66 -20.12 -0.88 2.55
N PHE A 67 -19.69 0.24 3.14
CA PHE A 67 -20.61 1.26 3.65
C PHE A 67 -20.87 2.41 2.67
N TYR A 68 -20.10 2.52 1.58
CA TYR A 68 -20.24 3.61 0.63
C TYR A 68 -21.67 3.72 0.06
N SER A 69 -22.32 2.59 -0.28
CA SER A 69 -23.68 2.57 -0.84
C SER A 69 -24.79 2.80 0.20
N THR A 70 -24.47 2.77 1.51
CA THR A 70 -25.44 3.00 2.58
C THR A 70 -25.79 4.49 2.71
N PHE A 71 -24.87 5.39 2.35
CA PHE A 71 -25.07 6.84 2.48
C PHE A 71 -25.77 7.44 1.26
N LYS A 72 -27.04 7.83 1.43
CA LYS A 72 -27.86 8.42 0.33
C LYS A 72 -27.63 9.92 0.13
N THR A 73 -27.25 10.65 1.17
CA THR A 73 -27.09 12.11 1.12
C THR A 73 -25.64 12.50 0.80
N LYS A 74 -25.44 13.48 -0.10
CA LYS A 74 -24.10 13.97 -0.47
C LYS A 74 -23.28 14.42 0.76
N ASN A 75 -23.92 15.05 1.75
CA ASN A 75 -23.25 15.52 2.96
C ASN A 75 -22.76 14.37 3.86
N SER A 76 -23.56 13.34 4.09
CA SER A 76 -23.15 12.19 4.92
C SER A 76 -22.10 11.35 4.21
N LEU A 77 -22.20 11.17 2.89
CA LEU A 77 -21.20 10.46 2.10
C LEU A 77 -19.83 11.17 2.14
N ASN A 78 -19.80 12.50 1.95
CA ASN A 78 -18.55 13.27 2.00
C ASN A 78 -17.93 13.25 3.40
N SER A 79 -18.76 13.27 4.45
CA SER A 79 -18.29 13.14 5.83
C SER A 79 -17.74 11.74 6.12
N PHE A 80 -18.36 10.69 5.59
CA PHE A 80 -17.86 9.32 5.67
C PHE A 80 -16.49 9.17 5.02
N LEU A 81 -16.33 9.67 3.78
CA LEU A 81 -15.06 9.64 3.08
C LEU A 81 -13.97 10.44 3.78
N THR A 82 -14.33 11.56 4.41
CA THR A 82 -13.42 12.33 5.27
C THR A 82 -12.96 11.49 6.45
N LEU A 83 -13.90 10.85 7.18
CA LEU A 83 -13.57 9.95 8.29
C LEU A 83 -12.62 8.83 7.86
N MET A 84 -12.88 8.22 6.70
CA MET A 84 -12.03 7.14 6.16
C MET A 84 -10.61 7.62 5.83
N LEU A 85 -10.38 8.88 5.48
CA LEU A 85 -9.04 9.41 5.26
C LEU A 85 -8.25 9.65 6.56
N PHE A 86 -8.96 10.08 7.61
CA PHE A 86 -8.38 10.41 8.92
C PHE A 86 -8.26 9.20 9.87
N LEU A 87 -9.07 8.16 9.68
CA LEU A 87 -9.07 6.99 10.55
C LEU A 87 -7.73 6.21 10.53
N PRO A 88 -7.06 5.98 9.38
CA PRO A 88 -5.71 5.42 9.35
C PRO A 88 -4.70 6.27 10.12
N LEU A 89 -4.76 7.60 9.97
CA LEU A 89 -3.87 8.56 10.66
C LEU A 89 -3.91 8.40 12.18
N LEU A 90 -5.11 8.16 12.74
CA LEU A 90 -5.30 7.95 14.17
C LEU A 90 -4.52 6.73 14.70
N LEU A 91 -4.29 5.71 13.87
CA LEU A 91 -3.53 4.52 14.26
C LEU A 91 -2.04 4.63 13.91
N ILE A 92 -1.73 5.27 12.77
CA ILE A 92 -0.36 5.47 12.30
C ILE A 92 0.45 6.26 13.35
N ILE A 93 -0.10 7.33 13.93
CA ILE A 93 0.61 8.17 14.90
C ILE A 93 1.02 7.38 16.17
N PRO A 94 0.11 6.70 16.90
CA PRO A 94 0.48 5.86 18.04
C PRO A 94 1.45 4.74 17.69
N ILE A 95 1.23 4.05 16.56
CA ILE A 95 2.14 2.96 16.15
C ILE A 95 3.53 3.51 15.81
N GLY A 96 3.62 4.71 15.22
CA GLY A 96 4.89 5.38 14.96
C GLY A 96 5.63 5.74 16.24
N LEU A 97 4.92 6.25 17.25
CA LEU A 97 5.49 6.55 18.56
C LEU A 97 6.00 5.27 19.24
N VAL A 98 5.18 4.24 19.33
CA VAL A 98 5.57 2.94 19.89
C VAL A 98 6.73 2.33 19.11
N GLY A 99 6.71 2.42 17.78
CA GLY A 99 7.76 1.92 16.89
C GLY A 99 9.09 2.65 17.08
N SER A 100 9.07 3.96 17.33
CA SER A 100 10.27 4.76 17.61
C SER A 100 10.92 4.38 18.95
N ILE A 101 10.11 4.17 19.99
CA ILE A 101 10.59 3.73 21.32
C ILE A 101 11.11 2.29 21.25
N SER A 102 10.45 1.44 20.47
CA SER A 102 10.79 0.02 20.31
C SER A 102 11.85 -0.23 19.23
N TYR A 103 12.36 0.82 18.59
CA TYR A 103 13.26 0.70 17.43
C TYR A 103 14.51 -0.12 17.76
N GLU A 104 15.15 0.15 18.89
CA GLU A 104 16.33 -0.61 19.31
C GLU A 104 16.01 -2.07 19.64
N ALA A 105 14.86 -2.35 20.26
CA ALA A 105 14.45 -3.70 20.61
C ALA A 105 14.10 -4.51 19.34
N ILE A 106 13.34 -3.92 18.43
CA ILE A 106 12.97 -4.51 17.14
C ILE A 106 14.23 -4.72 16.28
N GLY A 107 15.09 -3.69 16.21
CA GLY A 107 16.36 -3.73 15.50
C GLY A 107 17.29 -4.83 16.01
N ARG A 108 17.43 -5.00 17.34
CA ARG A 108 18.23 -6.08 17.93
C ARG A 108 17.64 -7.47 17.65
N LEU A 109 16.32 -7.63 17.77
CA LEU A 109 15.66 -8.91 17.46
C LEU A 109 15.83 -9.31 15.98
N LEU A 110 15.77 -8.33 15.07
CA LEU A 110 15.93 -8.54 13.64
C LEU A 110 17.40 -8.76 13.25
N SER A 111 18.31 -8.01 13.87
CA SER A 111 19.76 -8.08 13.66
C SER A 111 20.37 -9.42 14.07
N GLN A 112 19.71 -10.20 14.94
CA GLN A 112 20.15 -11.56 15.28
C GLN A 112 20.20 -12.50 14.06
N LYS A 113 19.35 -12.27 13.05
CA LYS A 113 19.34 -13.05 11.80
C LYS A 113 20.03 -12.35 10.65
N ASN A 114 19.98 -11.02 10.57
CA ASN A 114 20.68 -10.27 9.52
C ASN A 114 21.08 -8.87 10.03
N PRO A 115 22.39 -8.61 10.27
CA PRO A 115 22.85 -7.36 10.89
C PRO A 115 22.58 -6.09 10.07
N ILE A 116 22.35 -6.24 8.77
CA ILE A 116 22.06 -5.10 7.88
C ILE A 116 20.65 -4.54 8.12
N VAL A 117 19.70 -5.36 8.59
CA VAL A 117 18.28 -4.99 8.71
C VAL A 117 18.05 -3.86 9.72
N MET A 118 18.90 -3.72 10.74
CA MET A 118 18.72 -2.73 11.81
C MET A 118 18.66 -1.29 11.27
N GLY A 119 19.41 -0.97 10.20
CA GLY A 119 19.38 0.35 9.57
C GLY A 119 18.12 0.62 8.73
N TYR A 120 17.32 -0.41 8.46
CA TYR A 120 16.21 -0.33 7.51
C TYR A 120 14.82 -0.47 8.13
N VAL A 121 14.72 -0.61 9.46
CA VAL A 121 13.44 -0.73 10.17
C VAL A 121 12.52 0.46 9.90
N TRP A 122 13.07 1.68 9.79
CA TRP A 122 12.29 2.87 9.47
C TRP A 122 11.65 2.80 8.08
N TYR A 123 12.33 2.21 7.11
CA TYR A 123 11.80 2.05 5.76
C TYR A 123 10.62 1.09 5.69
N ILE A 124 10.60 0.06 6.54
CA ILE A 124 9.44 -0.85 6.67
C ILE A 124 8.21 -0.05 7.08
N TYR A 125 8.36 0.82 8.09
CA TYR A 125 7.28 1.66 8.59
C TYR A 125 6.75 2.62 7.52
N VAL A 126 7.65 3.32 6.81
CA VAL A 126 7.28 4.24 5.72
C VAL A 126 6.59 3.49 4.56
N ALA A 127 7.13 2.33 4.15
CA ALA A 127 6.53 1.52 3.11
C ALA A 127 5.14 1.01 3.49
N ALA A 128 4.94 0.60 4.75
CA ALA A 128 3.64 0.15 5.26
C ALA A 128 2.58 1.27 5.19
N ILE A 129 2.95 2.51 5.56
CA ILE A 129 2.06 3.68 5.42
C ILE A 129 1.71 3.93 3.96
N ALA A 130 2.70 3.91 3.06
CA ALA A 130 2.49 4.12 1.63
C ALA A 130 1.55 3.05 1.04
N MET A 131 1.74 1.78 1.39
CA MET A 131 0.87 0.68 0.98
C MET A 131 -0.55 0.83 1.54
N ALA A 132 -0.69 1.23 2.80
CA ALA A 132 -1.99 1.41 3.44
C ALA A 132 -2.80 2.53 2.78
N TYR A 133 -2.20 3.70 2.58
CA TYR A 133 -2.86 4.80 1.90
C TYR A 133 -3.15 4.50 0.43
N PHE A 134 -2.26 3.78 -0.26
CA PHE A 134 -2.56 3.29 -1.60
C PHE A 134 -3.86 2.48 -1.62
N GLU A 135 -4.06 1.54 -0.70
CA GLU A 135 -5.29 0.74 -0.62
C GLU A 135 -6.52 1.57 -0.27
N VAL A 136 -6.39 2.61 0.56
CA VAL A 136 -7.49 3.54 0.86
C VAL A 136 -7.93 4.30 -0.40
N PHE A 137 -7.00 4.88 -1.15
CA PHE A 137 -7.30 5.57 -2.41
C PHE A 137 -7.77 4.61 -3.50
N PHE A 138 -7.27 3.38 -3.50
CA PHE A 138 -7.72 2.34 -4.41
C PHE A 138 -9.16 1.94 -4.11
N ALA A 139 -9.51 1.70 -2.84
CA ALA A 139 -10.88 1.45 -2.41
C ALA A 139 -11.81 2.61 -2.80
N TRP A 140 -11.37 3.86 -2.65
CA TRP A 140 -12.12 5.04 -3.09
C TRP A 140 -12.46 4.97 -4.59
N SER A 141 -11.49 4.64 -5.44
CA SER A 141 -11.72 4.50 -6.89
C SER A 141 -12.63 3.31 -7.23
N LYS A 142 -12.50 2.19 -6.49
CA LYS A 142 -13.39 1.02 -6.63
C LYS A 142 -14.85 1.36 -6.36
N THR A 143 -15.16 2.29 -5.45
CA THR A 143 -16.54 2.72 -5.19
C THR A 143 -17.23 3.36 -6.40
N GLN A 144 -16.45 3.87 -7.36
CA GLN A 144 -16.96 4.41 -8.64
C GLN A 144 -16.91 3.37 -9.77
N MET A 145 -16.69 2.09 -9.46
CA MET A 145 -16.49 1.02 -10.45
C MET A 145 -15.27 1.27 -11.37
N LEU A 146 -14.26 2.02 -10.93
CA LEU A 146 -13.03 2.27 -11.69
C LEU A 146 -11.88 1.46 -11.10
N THR A 147 -11.76 0.20 -11.55
CA THR A 147 -10.77 -0.76 -11.01
C THR A 147 -9.51 -0.90 -11.86
N VAL A 148 -9.60 -0.64 -13.17
CA VAL A 148 -8.53 -0.92 -14.14
C VAL A 148 -7.23 -0.19 -13.81
N PHE A 149 -7.28 1.13 -13.60
CA PHE A 149 -6.09 1.92 -13.30
C PHE A 149 -5.45 1.52 -11.97
N GLY A 150 -6.26 1.35 -10.91
CA GLY A 150 -5.75 0.96 -9.60
C GLY A 150 -5.14 -0.44 -9.60
N ASN A 151 -5.68 -1.39 -10.38
CA ASN A 151 -5.06 -2.70 -10.58
C ASN A 151 -3.74 -2.60 -11.36
N LEU A 152 -3.64 -1.71 -12.36
CA LEU A 152 -2.38 -1.46 -13.06
C LEU A 152 -1.31 -0.92 -12.12
N MET A 153 -1.68 0.04 -11.27
CA MET A 153 -0.80 0.54 -10.22
C MET A 153 -0.41 -0.58 -9.23
N LYS A 154 -1.37 -1.45 -8.88
CA LYS A 154 -1.15 -2.53 -7.92
C LYS A 154 -0.24 -3.63 -8.43
N GLU A 155 -0.41 -4.07 -9.68
CA GLU A 155 0.28 -5.25 -10.22
C GLU A 155 1.51 -4.89 -11.05
N VAL A 156 1.45 -3.83 -11.86
CA VAL A 156 2.46 -3.54 -12.89
C VAL A 156 3.41 -2.42 -12.46
N PHE A 157 2.88 -1.30 -11.97
CA PHE A 157 3.66 -0.07 -11.78
C PHE A 157 4.88 -0.28 -10.85
N HIS A 158 4.68 -0.88 -9.68
CA HIS A 158 5.77 -1.10 -8.74
C HIS A 158 6.85 -2.05 -9.31
N ARG A 159 6.45 -3.04 -10.11
CA ARG A 159 7.38 -4.00 -10.73
C ARG A 159 8.17 -3.35 -11.86
N VAL A 160 7.53 -2.52 -12.67
CA VAL A 160 8.22 -1.72 -13.70
C VAL A 160 9.17 -0.72 -13.04
N GLY A 161 8.75 -0.05 -11.96
CA GLY A 161 9.60 0.88 -11.22
C GLY A 161 10.84 0.18 -10.65
N VAL A 162 10.67 -1.00 -10.05
CA VAL A 162 11.80 -1.84 -9.59
C VAL A 162 12.69 -2.27 -10.76
N MET A 163 12.10 -2.68 -11.89
CA MET A 163 12.85 -3.08 -13.09
C MET A 163 13.73 -1.93 -13.59
N LEU A 164 13.19 -0.71 -13.67
CA LEU A 164 13.94 0.47 -14.07
C LEU A 164 15.09 0.77 -13.10
N LEU A 165 14.83 0.68 -11.79
CA LEU A 165 15.88 0.86 -10.77
C LEU A 165 17.00 -0.18 -10.89
N LEU A 166 16.66 -1.44 -11.19
CA LEU A 166 17.65 -2.51 -11.40
C LEU A 166 18.55 -2.22 -12.61
N PHE A 167 17.99 -1.70 -13.71
CA PHE A 167 18.81 -1.25 -14.83
C PHE A 167 19.74 -0.08 -14.47
N THR A 168 19.27 0.86 -13.65
CA THR A 168 20.09 1.98 -13.18
C THR A 168 21.26 1.51 -12.28
N VAL A 169 21.05 0.47 -11.47
CA VAL A 169 22.13 -0.19 -10.70
C VAL A 169 23.13 -0.85 -11.66
N TYR A 170 22.65 -1.56 -12.68
CA TYR A 170 23.52 -2.20 -13.67
C TYR A 170 24.41 -1.20 -14.41
N LEU A 171 23.88 -0.03 -14.75
CA LEU A 171 24.62 1.07 -15.36
C LEU A 171 25.57 1.79 -14.37
N GLN A 172 25.62 1.35 -13.11
CA GLN A 172 26.41 1.93 -12.02
C GLN A 172 26.09 3.41 -11.75
N TRP A 173 24.88 3.85 -12.06
CA TRP A 173 24.43 5.22 -11.76
C TRP A 173 24.00 5.37 -10.30
N ILE A 174 23.59 4.26 -9.65
CA ILE A 174 23.16 4.23 -8.26
C ILE A 174 23.75 3.03 -7.53
N ASP A 175 24.06 3.21 -6.25
CA ASP A 175 24.50 2.14 -5.35
C ASP A 175 23.34 1.29 -4.83
N VAL A 176 23.66 0.13 -4.25
CA VAL A 176 22.65 -0.80 -3.72
C VAL A 176 21.84 -0.20 -2.56
N GLU A 177 22.43 0.66 -1.73
CA GLU A 177 21.69 1.38 -0.69
C GLU A 177 20.68 2.36 -1.29
N GLN A 178 21.09 3.08 -2.34
CA GLN A 178 20.22 3.99 -3.09
C GLN A 178 19.12 3.24 -3.82
N PHE A 179 19.38 2.02 -4.28
CA PHE A 179 18.37 1.13 -4.84
C PHE A 179 17.26 0.83 -3.84
N ILE A 180 17.60 0.45 -2.60
CA ILE A 180 16.60 0.15 -1.56
C ILE A 180 15.72 1.37 -1.29
N ILE A 181 16.33 2.55 -1.14
CA ILE A 181 15.62 3.82 -0.98
C ILE A 181 14.72 4.07 -2.19
N GLY A 182 15.23 3.86 -3.41
CA GLY A 182 14.50 3.98 -4.65
C GLY A 182 13.25 3.09 -4.70
N VAL A 183 13.34 1.84 -4.24
CA VAL A 183 12.19 0.93 -4.16
C VAL A 183 11.10 1.54 -3.29
N ILE A 184 11.44 2.06 -2.12
CA ILE A 184 10.45 2.68 -1.21
C ILE A 184 9.86 3.95 -1.83
N VAL A 185 10.68 4.76 -2.49
CA VAL A 185 10.23 5.92 -3.26
C VAL A 185 9.22 5.51 -4.34
N VAL A 186 9.43 4.39 -5.05
CA VAL A 186 8.45 3.88 -6.02
C VAL A 186 7.10 3.58 -5.36
N TYR A 187 7.07 3.01 -4.15
CA TYR A 187 5.82 2.79 -3.41
C TYR A 187 5.16 4.09 -2.95
N ILE A 188 5.95 5.08 -2.53
CA ILE A 188 5.45 6.41 -2.15
C ILE A 188 4.87 7.12 -3.37
N VAL A 189 5.58 7.14 -4.49
CA VAL A 189 5.14 7.73 -5.76
C VAL A 189 3.86 7.05 -6.24
N ARG A 190 3.79 5.72 -6.17
CA ARG A 190 2.58 4.96 -6.50
C ARG A 190 1.40 5.39 -5.64
N MET A 191 1.59 5.60 -4.34
CA MET A 191 0.56 6.08 -3.42
C MET A 191 0.07 7.48 -3.83
N PHE A 192 0.98 8.41 -4.13
CA PHE A 192 0.62 9.76 -4.57
C PHE A 192 -0.10 9.77 -5.93
N ILE A 193 0.34 8.97 -6.90
CA ILE A 193 -0.35 8.84 -8.19
C ILE A 193 -1.78 8.33 -7.97
N MET A 194 -1.96 7.32 -7.12
CA MET A 194 -3.28 6.78 -6.81
C MET A 194 -4.16 7.79 -6.08
N MET A 195 -3.58 8.60 -5.19
CA MET A 195 -4.27 9.70 -4.51
C MET A 195 -4.78 10.74 -5.51
N LEU A 196 -3.91 11.23 -6.39
CA LEU A 196 -4.28 12.20 -7.43
C LEU A 196 -5.37 11.66 -8.33
N TYR A 197 -5.26 10.38 -8.73
CA TYR A 197 -6.31 9.72 -9.52
C TYR A 197 -7.63 9.65 -8.75
N ALA A 198 -7.64 9.19 -7.49
CA ALA A 198 -8.86 9.09 -6.70
C ALA A 198 -9.54 10.46 -6.50
N PHE A 199 -8.75 11.52 -6.30
CA PHE A 199 -9.27 12.88 -6.15
C PHE A 199 -9.76 13.48 -7.48
N SER A 200 -9.14 13.11 -8.61
CA SER A 200 -9.64 13.52 -9.93
C SER A 200 -10.99 12.88 -10.25
N VAL A 201 -11.20 11.64 -9.82
CA VAL A 201 -12.47 10.91 -9.96
C VAL A 201 -13.55 11.52 -9.06
N ARG A 202 -13.23 11.76 -7.78
CA ARG A 202 -14.14 12.40 -6.83
C ARG A 202 -13.37 13.19 -5.80
N LEU A 203 -13.45 14.52 -5.89
CA LEU A 203 -12.81 15.42 -4.94
C LEU A 203 -13.30 15.17 -3.51
N PRO A 204 -12.38 15.05 -2.53
CA PRO A 204 -12.74 14.99 -1.12
C PRO A 204 -13.32 16.35 -0.72
N VAL A 205 -14.60 16.39 -0.34
CA VAL A 205 -15.18 17.58 0.29
C VAL A 205 -15.14 17.37 1.80
N PHE A 206 -14.21 18.03 2.47
CA PHE A 206 -14.07 17.94 3.91
C PHE A 206 -15.33 18.48 4.60
N LYS A 207 -16.15 17.57 5.14
CA LYS A 207 -17.33 17.91 5.94
C LYS A 207 -17.37 17.08 7.21
N PHE A 208 -17.44 17.75 8.36
CA PHE A 208 -17.51 17.13 9.67
C PHE A 208 -18.95 17.15 10.21
N ASN A 209 -19.87 16.54 9.47
CA ASN A 209 -21.23 16.34 9.96
C ASN A 209 -21.32 15.07 10.81
N LYS A 210 -22.23 15.05 11.78
CA LYS A 210 -22.48 13.85 12.58
C LYS A 210 -22.98 12.74 11.65
N LEU A 211 -22.19 11.68 11.51
CA LEU A 211 -22.58 10.48 10.78
C LEU A 211 -23.52 9.65 11.66
N GLU A 212 -24.63 9.22 11.08
CA GLU A 212 -25.41 8.16 11.69
C GLU A 212 -24.58 6.87 11.66
N ASN A 213 -24.59 6.13 12.78
CA ASN A 213 -24.03 4.79 12.87
C ASN A 213 -22.48 4.65 12.86
N ILE A 214 -21.73 5.66 13.34
CA ILE A 214 -20.26 5.62 13.50
C ILE A 214 -19.78 4.37 14.25
N ASN A 215 -20.51 3.94 15.29
CA ASN A 215 -20.15 2.76 16.07
C ASN A 215 -20.10 1.48 15.23
N SER A 216 -21.01 1.31 14.26
CA SER A 216 -21.02 0.14 13.37
C SER A 216 -19.85 0.19 12.38
N ILE A 217 -19.49 1.38 11.92
CA ILE A 217 -18.35 1.60 11.01
C ILE A 217 -17.05 1.26 11.74
N LEU A 218 -16.85 1.77 12.96
CA LEU A 218 -15.65 1.51 13.75
C LEU A 218 -15.54 0.03 14.14
N LYS A 219 -16.63 -0.60 14.60
CA LYS A 219 -16.65 -2.04 14.88
C LYS A 219 -16.32 -2.89 13.67
N TYR A 220 -16.85 -2.53 12.50
CA TYR A 220 -16.54 -3.26 11.28
C TYR A 220 -15.08 -3.08 10.86
N SER A 221 -14.57 -1.85 10.91
CA SER A 221 -13.17 -1.55 10.59
C SER A 221 -12.23 -2.32 11.51
N SER A 222 -12.49 -2.36 12.82
CA SER A 222 -11.66 -3.09 13.78
C SER A 222 -11.71 -4.60 13.57
N LEU A 223 -12.89 -5.17 13.31
CA LEU A 223 -13.03 -6.60 12.98
C LEU A 223 -12.26 -6.97 11.70
N ILE A 224 -12.26 -6.08 10.71
CA ILE A 224 -11.52 -6.29 9.47
C ILE A 224 -10.02 -6.22 9.67
N ILE A 225 -9.51 -5.44 10.62
CA ILE A 225 -8.08 -5.48 10.93
C ILE A 225 -7.68 -6.90 11.35
N ILE A 226 -8.47 -7.52 12.25
CA ILE A 226 -8.22 -8.89 12.69
C ILE A 226 -8.29 -9.86 11.50
N ALA A 227 -9.33 -9.76 10.66
CA ALA A 227 -9.45 -10.61 9.49
C ALA A 227 -8.34 -10.39 8.45
N GLY A 228 -7.93 -9.14 8.25
CA GLY A 228 -6.89 -8.72 7.31
C GLY A 228 -5.50 -9.14 7.76
N SER A 229 -5.21 -9.10 9.06
CA SER A 229 -3.96 -9.60 9.65
C SER A 229 -3.85 -11.12 9.62
N ILE A 230 -4.97 -11.86 9.56
CA ILE A 230 -4.99 -13.33 9.47
C ILE A 230 -4.88 -13.80 8.01
N ALA A 231 -5.33 -12.98 7.05
CA ALA A 231 -5.38 -13.32 5.63
C ALA A 231 -4.10 -13.00 4.84
N THR A 232 -3.18 -12.22 5.41
CA THR A 232 -1.85 -11.89 4.85
C THR A 232 -0.77 -12.82 5.37
#